data_AF-A0A662B093-F1
#
_entry.id   AF-A0A662B093-F1
#
_cell.length_a   1.000
_cell.length_b   1.000
_cell.length_c   1.000
_cell.angle_alpha   90.00
_cell.angle_beta   90.00
_cell.angle_gamma   90.00
#
_symmetry.space_group_name_H-M   'P 1'
#
loop_
_entity.id
_entity.type
_entity.pdbx_description
1 polymer ?
#
loop_
_entity_poly.entity_id
_entity_poly.type
_entity_poly.pdbx_seq_one_letter_code
_entity_poly.pdbx_strand_id
1 'polypeptide(L)' 'MTKKRNFEVLNDGAINKAVAFTKKEREELGLRGLLPYLVAPEELQVKRVMNALRRMASD' A
#
# COMPACT_ATOMS: atom_id res chain seq x y z
N MET A 1 10.14 13.85 -6.68
CA MET A 1 8.84 13.44 -6.13
C MET A 1 7.81 13.37 -7.25
N THR A 2 6.94 12.35 -7.28
CA THR A 2 5.89 12.22 -8.29
C THR A 2 4.89 13.39 -8.22
N LYS A 3 4.32 13.77 -9.37
CA LYS A 3 3.23 14.76 -9.45
C LYS A 3 1.85 14.15 -9.13
N LYS A 4 1.72 12.82 -9.14
CA LYS A 4 0.45 12.12 -8.87
C LYS A 4 -0.03 12.36 -7.43
N ARG A 5 -1.36 12.38 -7.24
CA ARG A 5 -2.03 12.57 -5.94
C ARG A 5 -3.24 11.65 -5.78
N ASN A 6 -3.69 11.48 -4.54
CA ASN A 6 -4.93 10.76 -4.19
C ASN A 6 -5.01 9.37 -4.86
N PHE A 7 -6.12 9.06 -5.53
CA PHE A 7 -6.34 7.80 -6.23
C PHE A 7 -5.34 7.53 -7.35
N GLU A 8 -4.76 8.55 -8.00
CA GLU A 8 -3.76 8.34 -9.06
C GLU A 8 -2.49 7.68 -8.52
N VAL A 9 -2.15 7.93 -7.25
CA VAL A 9 -1.05 7.26 -6.55
C VAL A 9 -1.39 5.82 -6.25
N LEU A 10 -2.63 5.53 -5.85
CA LEU A 10 -3.08 4.18 -5.50
C LEU A 10 -3.27 3.29 -6.74
N ASN A 11 -3.58 3.88 -7.89
CA ASN A 11 -3.76 3.17 -9.16
C ASN A 11 -2.44 2.92 -9.90
N ASP A 12 -1.33 3.52 -9.46
CA ASP A 12 -0.01 3.30 -10.06
C ASP A 12 0.78 2.25 -9.26
N GLY A 13 0.91 1.05 -9.82
CA GLY A 13 1.64 -0.06 -9.19
C GLY A 13 3.13 0.21 -8.95
N ALA A 14 3.76 1.16 -9.66
CA ALA A 14 5.15 1.52 -9.43
C ALA A 14 5.35 2.43 -8.22
N ILE A 15 4.28 3.05 -7.72
CA ILE A 15 4.33 4.03 -6.62
C ILE A 15 3.53 3.56 -5.41
N ASN A 16 2.47 2.78 -5.62
CA ASN A 16 1.59 2.34 -4.55
C ASN A 16 2.29 1.38 -3.59
N LYS A 17 2.37 1.79 -2.32
CA LYS A 17 2.95 1.00 -1.22
C LYS A 17 1.87 0.49 -0.24
N ALA A 18 0.61 0.64 -0.60
CA ALA A 18 -0.57 0.30 0.20
C ALA A 18 -0.46 0.84 1.64
N VAL A 19 -0.53 -0.04 2.65
CA VAL A 19 -0.49 0.36 4.07
C VAL A 19 0.90 0.76 4.57
N ALA A 20 1.95 0.62 3.75
CA ALA A 20 3.31 1.04 4.09
C ALA A 20 3.58 2.53 3.84
N PHE A 21 2.64 3.28 3.24
CA PHE A 21 2.73 4.74 3.25
C PHE A 21 2.74 5.25 4.70
N THR A 22 3.80 5.98 5.06
CA THR A 22 3.92 6.66 6.34
C THR A 22 2.87 7.76 6.47
N LYS A 23 2.58 8.20 7.70
CA LYS A 23 1.62 9.29 7.93
C LYS A 23 1.98 10.56 7.15
N LYS A 24 3.27 10.91 7.11
CA LYS A 24 3.80 12.06 6.37
C LYS A 24 3.58 11.92 4.87
N GLU A 25 3.92 10.78 4.28
CA GLU A 25 3.67 10.54 2.85
C GLU A 25 2.19 10.60 2.51
N ARG A 26 1.32 10.11 3.41
CA ARG A 26 -0.14 10.20 3.21
C ARG A 26 -0.63 11.64 3.23
N GLU A 27 -0.05 12.51 4.04
CA GLU A 27 -0.36 13.94 4.01
C GLU A 27 0.12 14.57 2.71
N GLU A 28 1.37 14.34 2.32
CA GLU A 28 1.99 14.92 1.12
C GLU A 28 1.34 14.46 -0.21
N LEU A 29 0.85 13.22 -0.24
CA LEU A 29 0.24 12.60 -1.42
C LEU A 29 -1.29 12.68 -1.44
N GLY A 30 -1.93 13.23 -0.40
CA GLY A 30 -3.40 13.34 -0.31
C GLY A 30 -4.13 12.02 -0.02
N LEU A 31 -3.50 11.10 0.70
CA LEU A 31 -4.02 9.76 0.99
C LEU A 31 -4.77 9.65 2.32
N ARG A 32 -4.94 10.76 3.08
CA ARG A 32 -5.72 10.74 4.34
C ARG A 32 -7.18 10.35 4.04
N GLY A 33 -7.69 9.38 4.79
CA GLY A 33 -9.05 8.84 4.60
C GLY A 33 -9.18 7.78 3.51
N LEU A 34 -8.17 7.63 2.62
CA LEU A 34 -8.19 6.64 1.54
C LEU A 34 -7.57 5.29 1.92
N LEU A 35 -6.83 5.25 3.03
CA LEU A 35 -6.15 4.06 3.53
C LEU A 35 -6.56 3.79 4.98
N PRO A 36 -6.57 2.52 5.43
CA PRO A 36 -6.78 2.19 6.84
C PRO A 36 -5.84 2.96 7.77
N TYR A 37 -6.25 3.25 9.01
CA TYR A 37 -5.45 4.04 9.96
C TYR A 37 -4.04 3.46 10.21
N LEU A 38 -3.92 2.13 10.20
CA LEU A 38 -2.67 1.42 10.43
C LEU A 38 -1.63 1.76 9.35
N VAL A 39 -0.41 2.03 9.80
CA VAL A 39 0.80 1.98 8.98
C VAL A 39 1.51 0.67 9.30
N ALA A 40 1.78 -0.14 8.28
CA ALA A 40 2.42 -1.44 8.46
C ALA A 40 3.69 -1.57 7.61
N PRO A 41 4.73 -2.23 8.12
CA PRO A 41 5.96 -2.46 7.39
C PRO A 41 5.73 -3.39 6.19
N GLU A 42 6.59 -3.27 5.17
CA GLU A 42 6.47 -4.00 3.91
C GLU A 42 6.59 -5.51 4.11
N GLU A 43 7.44 -5.95 5.04
CA GLU A 43 7.66 -7.37 5.37
C GLU A 43 6.37 -8.02 5.86
N LEU A 44 5.52 -7.28 6.57
CA LEU A 44 4.22 -7.80 7.00
C LEU A 44 3.27 -7.99 5.80
N GLN A 45 3.35 -7.11 4.80
CA GLN A 45 2.57 -7.25 3.58
C GLN A 45 3.01 -8.48 2.80
N VAL A 46 4.33 -8.66 2.61
CA VAL A 46 4.90 -9.86 1.96
C VAL A 46 4.44 -11.12 2.68
N LYS A 47 4.56 -11.18 4.01
CA LYS A 47 4.13 -12.33 4.80
C LYS A 47 2.64 -12.65 4.60
N ARG A 48 1.77 -11.62 4.57
CA ARG A 48 0.33 -11.80 4.34
C ARG A 48 0.04 -12.37 2.96
N VAL A 49 0.68 -11.82 1.91
CA VAL A 49 0.50 -12.28 0.52
C VAL A 49 1.00 -13.71 0.37
N MET A 50 2.23 -14.01 0.83
CA MET A 50 2.79 -15.36 0.75
C MET A 50 1.93 -16.39 1.49
N ASN A 51 1.38 -16.03 2.66
CA ASN A 51 0.45 -16.92 3.38
C ASN A 51 -0.88 -17.12 2.64
N ALA A 52 -1.36 -16.11 1.91
CA ALA A 52 -2.56 -16.27 1.08
C ALA A 52 -2.28 -17.17 -0.13
N LEU A 53 -1.17 -16.96 -0.83
CA LEU A 53 -0.74 -17.78 -1.97
C LEU A 53 -0.58 -19.26 -1.58
N ARG A 54 0.06 -19.57 -0.44
CA ARG A 54 0.21 -20.94 0.06
C ARG A 54 -1.11 -21.67 0.35
N ARG A 55 -2.22 -20.95 0.52
CA ARG A 55 -3.55 -21.53 0.73
C ARG A 55 -4.31 -21.77 -0.57
N MET A 56 -3.79 -21.30 -1.70
CA MET A 56 -4.42 -21.54 -2.99
C MET A 56 -4.24 -23.01 -3.38
N ALA A 57 -5.30 -23.61 -3.93
CA ALA A 57 -5.33 -25.02 -4.29
C ALA A 57 -4.57 -25.33 -5.60
N SER A 58 -4.24 -24.29 -6.35
CA SER A 58 -3.45 -24.35 -7.57
C SER A 58 -2.54 -23.13 -7.63
N ASP A 59 -1.52 -23.25 -8.46
CA ASP A 59 -0.78 -22.10 -8.99
C ASP A 59 -1.71 -21.19 -9.82
#